data_AF-A0A1B0ZHS7-F1
#
_entry.id   AF-A0A1B0ZHS7-F1
#
_cell.length_a   1.000
_cell.length_b   1.000
_cell.length_c   1.000
_cell.angle_alpha   90.00
_cell.angle_beta   90.00
_cell.angle_gamma   90.00
#
_symmetry.space_group_name_H-M   'P 1'
#
loop_
_entity.id
_entity.type
_entity.pdbx_description
1 polymer ?
#
loop_
_entity_poly.entity_id
_entity_poly.type
_entity_poly.pdbx_seq_one_letter_code
_entity_poly.pdbx_strand_id
1 'polypeptide(L)'
;MDRLRIEAPELLPARRTYTVRRWDDANERLWIDVVVHNAPGQHGLASDWATRAHEGDQIALMGAGGGYLPHPEADLHVLVGDHATVPAIAAALEAMPSSARGYAVIHVEDEADALALAHPEGISLEWVVGAREGLLVAVETLDIPHDIIERRGVHVFCHAERGLTKQLRAHLVRERGIAREDISISAYWALGRVEDRFQAEKREAIGRIDPD
;
A
#
# COMPACT_ATOMS: atom_id res chain seq x y z
N MET A 1 -6.68 -24.44 -12.36
CA MET A 1 -5.49 -23.56 -12.36
C MET A 1 -4.19 -24.34 -12.46
N ASP A 2 -3.95 -25.36 -11.64
CA ASP A 2 -2.67 -26.11 -11.68
C ASP A 2 -2.42 -26.84 -13.00
N ARG A 3 -3.46 -27.38 -13.62
CA ARG A 3 -3.36 -27.98 -14.96
C ARG A 3 -2.95 -26.95 -16.04
N LEU A 4 -3.55 -25.77 -16.05
CA LEU A 4 -3.17 -24.68 -16.97
C LEU A 4 -1.73 -24.21 -16.74
N ARG A 5 -1.25 -24.16 -15.48
CA ARG A 5 0.14 -23.80 -15.17
C ARG A 5 1.18 -24.73 -15.81
N ILE A 6 0.82 -25.99 -16.02
CA ILE A 6 1.72 -27.02 -16.56
C ILE A 6 1.53 -27.15 -18.07
N GLU A 7 0.28 -27.14 -18.55
CA GLU A 7 -0.06 -27.53 -19.92
C GLU A 7 -0.22 -26.35 -20.88
N ALA A 8 -0.57 -25.15 -20.39
CA ALA A 8 -0.83 -23.97 -21.21
C ALA A 8 -0.63 -22.67 -20.40
N PRO A 9 0.61 -22.39 -19.95
CA PRO A 9 0.89 -21.24 -19.07
C PRO A 9 0.53 -19.88 -19.70
N GLU A 10 0.50 -19.78 -21.04
CA GLU A 10 0.05 -18.62 -21.80
C GLU A 10 -1.45 -18.32 -21.68
N LEU A 11 -2.24 -19.32 -21.30
CA LEU A 11 -3.68 -19.17 -21.05
C LEU A 11 -3.99 -18.80 -19.60
N LEU A 12 -2.97 -18.64 -18.75
CA LEU A 12 -3.19 -18.16 -17.40
C LEU A 12 -3.72 -16.72 -17.45
N PRO A 13 -4.81 -16.42 -16.73
CA PRO A 13 -5.31 -15.05 -16.65
C PRO A 13 -4.22 -14.15 -16.06
N ALA A 14 -4.02 -12.98 -16.67
CA ALA A 14 -3.19 -11.95 -16.10
C ALA A 14 -3.72 -11.55 -14.71
N ARG A 15 -2.82 -11.37 -13.75
CA ARG A 15 -3.18 -11.15 -12.34
C ARG A 15 -2.79 -9.75 -11.91
N ARG A 16 -3.63 -9.13 -11.09
CA ARG A 16 -3.34 -7.85 -10.43
C ARG A 16 -3.64 -7.98 -8.95
N THR A 17 -2.79 -7.39 -8.11
CA THR A 17 -2.92 -7.43 -6.66
C THR A 17 -3.69 -6.19 -6.20
N TYR A 18 -4.80 -6.40 -5.50
CA TYR A 18 -5.63 -5.33 -4.94
C TYR A 18 -5.85 -5.55 -3.45
N THR A 19 -5.98 -4.44 -2.72
CA THR A 19 -6.40 -4.46 -1.32
C THR A 19 -7.90 -4.74 -1.23
N VAL A 20 -8.28 -5.63 -0.32
CA VAL A 20 -9.67 -5.75 0.13
C VAL A 20 -10.00 -4.51 0.95
N ARG A 21 -10.78 -3.58 0.38
CA ARG A 21 -11.13 -2.31 1.03
C ARG A 21 -12.12 -2.52 2.18
N ARG A 22 -13.07 -3.44 1.98
CA ARG A 22 -14.07 -3.85 2.98
C ARG A 22 -14.55 -5.26 2.66
N TRP A 23 -14.90 -6.00 3.71
CA TRP A 23 -15.58 -7.29 3.64
C TRP A 23 -16.87 -7.22 4.46
N ASP A 24 -17.97 -7.72 3.90
CA ASP A 24 -19.24 -7.90 4.58
C ASP A 24 -19.72 -9.32 4.36
N ASP A 25 -19.44 -10.16 5.35
CA ASP A 25 -19.76 -11.59 5.34
C ASP A 25 -21.27 -11.84 5.29
N ALA A 26 -22.05 -11.03 6.02
CA ALA A 26 -23.49 -11.21 6.15
C ALA A 26 -24.24 -10.95 4.84
N ASN A 27 -23.71 -10.07 3.99
CA ASN A 27 -24.29 -9.74 2.68
C ASN A 27 -23.49 -10.33 1.51
N GLU A 28 -22.42 -11.10 1.79
CA GLU A 28 -21.48 -11.65 0.80
C GLU A 28 -20.92 -10.57 -0.15
N ARG A 29 -20.53 -9.42 0.40
CA ARG A 29 -20.02 -8.28 -0.37
C ARG A 29 -18.55 -8.01 -0.08
N LEU A 30 -17.83 -7.71 -1.16
CA LEU A 30 -16.44 -7.31 -1.16
C LEU A 30 -16.30 -5.97 -1.90
N TRP A 31 -15.50 -5.07 -1.34
CA TRP A 31 -15.11 -3.84 -2.00
C TRP A 31 -13.62 -3.88 -2.32
N ILE A 32 -13.29 -3.42 -3.52
CA ILE A 32 -11.93 -3.12 -3.95
C ILE A 32 -11.94 -1.71 -4.54
N ASP A 33 -10.90 -0.95 -4.25
CA ASP A 33 -10.68 0.34 -4.88
C ASP A 33 -9.61 0.16 -5.96
N VAL A 34 -9.87 0.67 -7.17
CA VAL A 34 -8.94 0.59 -8.29
C VAL A 34 -8.51 1.99 -8.67
N VAL A 35 -7.20 2.25 -8.56
CA VAL A 35 -6.60 3.46 -9.11
C VAL A 35 -6.69 3.41 -10.64
N VAL A 36 -7.30 4.43 -11.22
CA VAL A 36 -7.34 4.63 -12.67
C VAL A 36 -6.14 5.50 -13.06
N HIS A 37 -5.14 4.89 -13.70
CA HIS A 37 -3.84 5.52 -13.95
C HIS A 37 -3.45 5.53 -15.44
N ASN A 38 -4.44 5.47 -16.34
CA ASN A 38 -4.18 5.46 -17.78
C ASN A 38 -3.75 6.84 -18.27
N ALA A 39 -2.49 6.98 -18.71
CA ALA A 39 -2.05 8.13 -19.47
C ALA A 39 -2.58 8.05 -20.92
N PRO A 40 -2.67 9.17 -21.67
CA PRO A 40 -3.11 9.15 -23.07
C PRO A 40 -2.30 8.15 -23.92
N GLY A 41 -3.00 7.23 -24.58
CA GLY A 41 -2.40 6.17 -25.40
C GLY A 41 -1.78 5.01 -24.61
N GLN A 42 -1.93 4.98 -23.28
CA GLN A 42 -1.53 3.86 -22.44
C GLN A 42 -2.75 3.06 -21.99
N HIS A 43 -2.59 1.74 -21.90
CA HIS A 43 -3.60 0.80 -21.45
C HIS A 43 -3.08 0.02 -20.26
N GLY A 44 -3.84 0.01 -19.17
CA GLY A 44 -3.57 -0.82 -18.00
C GLY A 44 -4.72 -1.79 -17.80
N LEU A 45 -4.46 -3.10 -17.83
CA LEU A 45 -5.51 -4.14 -17.80
C LEU A 45 -6.62 -3.88 -16.76
N ALA A 46 -6.24 -3.53 -15.52
CA ALA A 46 -7.22 -3.33 -14.46
C ALA A 46 -7.79 -1.90 -14.41
N SER A 47 -7.04 -0.88 -14.82
CA SER A 47 -7.56 0.48 -15.00
C SER A 47 -8.60 0.54 -16.12
N ASP A 48 -8.32 -0.16 -17.24
CA ASP A 48 -9.23 -0.35 -18.37
C ASP A 48 -10.47 -1.15 -17.97
N TRP A 49 -10.31 -2.18 -17.14
CA TRP A 49 -11.44 -2.93 -16.60
C TRP A 49 -12.31 -2.05 -15.70
N ALA A 50 -11.70 -1.36 -14.72
CA ALA A 50 -12.43 -0.55 -13.75
C ALA A 50 -13.26 0.57 -14.40
N THR A 51 -12.76 1.18 -15.47
CA THR A 51 -13.48 2.24 -16.21
C THR A 51 -14.64 1.73 -17.06
N ARG A 52 -14.72 0.41 -17.30
CA ARG A 52 -15.78 -0.23 -18.10
C ARG A 52 -16.60 -1.25 -17.31
N ALA A 53 -16.35 -1.38 -16.01
CA ALA A 53 -17.00 -2.39 -15.19
C ALA A 53 -18.49 -2.04 -15.03
N HIS A 54 -19.35 -3.05 -15.19
CA HIS A 54 -20.80 -2.93 -15.05
C HIS A 54 -21.35 -4.05 -14.17
N GLU A 55 -22.58 -3.85 -13.67
CA GLU A 55 -23.28 -4.88 -12.91
C GLU A 55 -23.40 -6.17 -13.73
N GLY A 56 -23.06 -7.30 -13.11
CA GLY A 56 -23.05 -8.61 -13.75
C GLY A 56 -21.68 -9.05 -14.29
N ASP A 57 -20.70 -8.14 -14.38
CA ASP A 57 -19.34 -8.52 -14.74
C ASP A 57 -18.73 -9.49 -13.72
N GLN A 58 -17.97 -10.45 -14.24
CA GLN A 58 -17.32 -11.48 -13.43
C GLN A 58 -15.81 -11.25 -13.33
N ILE A 59 -15.29 -11.33 -12.11
CA ILE A 59 -13.85 -11.36 -11.85
C ILE A 59 -13.48 -12.61 -11.04
N ALA A 60 -12.31 -13.18 -11.32
CA ALA A 60 -11.77 -14.27 -10.54
C ALA A 60 -10.88 -13.70 -9.43
N LEU A 61 -11.15 -14.10 -8.18
CA LEU A 61 -10.35 -13.73 -7.02
C LEU A 61 -9.50 -14.92 -6.57
N MET A 62 -8.28 -14.63 -6.16
CA MET A 62 -7.40 -15.60 -5.51
C MET A 62 -7.07 -15.04 -4.13
N GLY A 63 -7.23 -15.85 -3.09
CA GLY A 63 -7.39 -15.43 -1.68
C GLY A 63 -6.48 -14.31 -1.16
N ALA A 64 -6.92 -13.67 -0.07
CA ALA A 64 -6.22 -12.56 0.55
C ALA A 64 -4.85 -13.00 1.13
N GLY A 65 -3.80 -12.26 0.76
CA GLY A 65 -2.42 -12.50 1.23
C GLY A 65 -1.80 -11.31 1.95
N GLY A 66 -2.61 -10.33 2.38
CA GLY A 66 -2.14 -9.14 3.09
C GLY A 66 -1.63 -9.50 4.48
N GLY A 67 -0.45 -8.97 4.86
CA GLY A 67 0.22 -9.28 6.12
C GLY A 67 0.22 -8.15 7.16
N TYR A 68 -0.42 -7.01 6.87
CA TYR A 68 -0.50 -5.89 7.81
C TYR A 68 -1.90 -5.76 8.39
N LEU A 69 -1.96 -5.65 9.72
CA LEU A 69 -3.11 -5.20 10.49
C LEU A 69 -2.58 -4.25 11.57
N PRO A 70 -3.24 -3.12 11.85
CA PRO A 70 -2.82 -2.24 12.94
C PRO A 70 -2.69 -3.01 14.25
N HIS A 71 -1.51 -2.98 14.86
CA HIS A 71 -1.29 -3.61 16.16
C HIS A 71 -2.02 -2.83 17.26
N PRO A 72 -3.02 -3.39 17.95
CA PRO A 72 -3.87 -2.62 18.88
C PRO A 72 -3.11 -1.99 20.06
N GLU A 73 -2.01 -2.61 20.47
CA GLU A 73 -1.18 -2.17 21.61
C GLU A 73 0.01 -1.27 21.18
N ALA A 74 0.07 -0.81 19.93
CA ALA A 74 1.12 0.12 19.53
C ALA A 74 0.88 1.49 20.18
N ASP A 75 1.93 2.08 20.76
CA ASP A 75 1.90 3.43 21.31
C ASP A 75 1.74 4.48 20.19
N LEU A 76 2.28 4.18 19.00
CA LEU A 76 2.30 5.07 17.85
C LEU A 76 2.18 4.30 16.54
N HIS A 77 1.24 4.70 15.69
CA HIS A 77 1.10 4.20 14.32
C HIS A 77 1.69 5.17 13.29
N VAL A 78 2.39 4.63 12.29
CA VAL A 78 2.88 5.42 11.15
C VAL A 78 2.46 4.73 9.86
N LEU A 79 1.50 5.32 9.15
CA LEU A 79 1.02 4.83 7.86
C LEU A 79 1.57 5.75 6.76
N VAL A 80 2.29 5.18 5.80
CA VAL A 80 2.96 5.92 4.73
C VAL A 80 2.66 5.24 3.40
N GLY A 81 2.31 6.05 2.41
CA GLY A 81 2.29 5.57 1.04
C GLY A 81 1.86 6.57 0.00
N ASP A 82 1.57 6.09 -1.20
CA ASP A 82 1.06 6.88 -2.31
C ASP A 82 -0.38 6.48 -2.67
N HIS A 83 -0.93 7.09 -3.72
CA HIS A 83 -2.28 6.82 -4.24
C HIS A 83 -2.62 5.32 -4.34
N ALA A 84 -1.66 4.44 -4.65
CA ALA A 84 -1.89 2.99 -4.78
C ALA A 84 -2.16 2.31 -3.43
N THR A 85 -1.84 2.98 -2.32
CA THR A 85 -1.97 2.46 -0.95
C THR A 85 -3.13 3.04 -0.16
N VAL A 86 -3.79 4.07 -0.70
CA VAL A 86 -5.00 4.67 -0.11
C VAL A 86 -5.99 3.61 0.38
N PRO A 87 -6.29 2.53 -0.37
CA PRO A 87 -7.26 1.53 0.09
C PRO A 87 -6.78 0.75 1.32
N ALA A 88 -5.47 0.46 1.42
CA ALA A 88 -4.87 -0.24 2.55
C ALA A 88 -4.78 0.66 3.79
N ILE A 89 -4.39 1.92 3.59
CA ILE A 89 -4.33 2.92 4.66
C ILE A 89 -5.74 3.19 5.19
N ALA A 90 -6.74 3.36 4.33
CA ALA A 90 -8.13 3.56 4.75
C ALA A 90 -8.67 2.37 5.56
N ALA A 91 -8.45 1.13 5.09
CA ALA A 91 -8.84 -0.07 5.82
C ALA A 91 -8.11 -0.20 7.17
N ALA A 92 -6.84 0.19 7.24
CA ALA A 92 -6.09 0.23 8.49
C ALA A 92 -6.65 1.27 9.46
N LEU A 93 -6.90 2.50 9.01
CA LEU A 93 -7.45 3.58 9.83
C LEU A 93 -8.82 3.23 10.42
N GLU A 94 -9.69 2.60 9.63
CA GLU A 94 -11.02 2.16 10.09
C GLU A 94 -10.96 1.00 11.10
N ALA A 95 -9.92 0.16 11.04
CA ALA A 95 -9.73 -0.96 11.95
C ALA A 95 -9.05 -0.56 13.28
N MET A 96 -8.50 0.65 13.37
CA MET A 96 -7.81 1.12 14.57
C MET A 96 -8.79 1.40 15.71
N PRO A 97 -8.37 1.20 16.98
CA PRO A 97 -9.13 1.67 18.13
C PRO A 97 -9.20 3.19 18.13
N SER A 98 -10.28 3.77 18.68
CA SER A 98 -10.46 5.22 18.75
C SER A 98 -9.36 5.95 19.54
N SER A 99 -8.62 5.23 20.38
CA SER A 99 -7.49 5.75 21.16
C SER A 99 -6.15 5.75 20.40
N ALA A 100 -6.10 5.21 19.18
CA ALA A 100 -4.87 5.14 18.40
C ALA A 100 -4.30 6.54 18.13
N ARG A 101 -2.97 6.63 18.10
CA ARG A 101 -2.22 7.87 17.89
C ARG A 101 -1.17 7.70 16.82
N GLY A 102 -0.81 8.80 16.15
CA GLY A 102 0.30 8.84 15.19
C GLY A 102 -0.06 9.53 13.89
N TYR A 103 0.44 8.99 12.78
CA TYR A 103 0.49 9.70 11.51
C TYR A 103 0.04 8.82 10.35
N ALA A 104 -0.69 9.42 9.40
CA ALA A 104 -0.95 8.88 8.08
C ALA A 104 -0.50 9.91 7.04
N VAL A 105 0.53 9.58 6.25
CA VAL A 105 1.10 10.47 5.23
C VAL A 105 0.92 9.81 3.86
N ILE A 106 0.14 10.44 2.99
CA ILE A 106 -0.26 9.87 1.71
C ILE A 106 0.09 10.83 0.58
N HIS A 107 0.86 10.37 -0.40
CA HIS A 107 1.18 11.14 -1.60
C HIS A 107 0.16 10.95 -2.73
N VAL A 108 -0.26 12.06 -3.32
CA VAL A 108 -1.09 12.12 -4.54
C VAL A 108 -0.53 13.15 -5.53
N GLU A 109 -0.81 12.96 -6.82
CA GLU A 109 -0.36 13.91 -7.85
C GLU A 109 -1.23 15.17 -7.87
N ASP A 110 -2.54 15.02 -7.70
CA ASP A 110 -3.53 16.10 -7.70
C ASP A 110 -4.29 16.16 -6.36
N GLU A 111 -4.67 17.37 -5.93
CA GLU A 111 -5.48 17.59 -4.73
C GLU A 111 -6.86 16.94 -4.85
N ALA A 112 -7.41 16.81 -6.06
CA ALA A 112 -8.68 16.14 -6.31
C ALA A 112 -8.66 14.63 -5.97
N ASP A 113 -7.48 14.02 -5.89
CA ASP A 113 -7.32 12.62 -5.49
C ASP A 113 -7.25 12.43 -3.96
N ALA A 114 -7.19 13.53 -3.20
CA ALA A 114 -7.24 13.48 -1.75
C ALA A 114 -8.67 13.17 -1.27
N LEU A 115 -8.82 12.07 -0.54
CA LEU A 115 -10.11 11.59 -0.06
C LEU A 115 -10.32 11.95 1.42
N ALA A 116 -11.59 12.15 1.79
CA ALA A 116 -11.98 12.17 3.19
C ALA A 116 -11.93 10.73 3.73
N LEU A 117 -10.95 10.43 4.59
CA LEU A 117 -10.81 9.13 5.22
C LEU A 117 -11.29 9.20 6.68
N ALA A 118 -12.07 8.22 7.12
CA ALA A 118 -12.37 8.07 8.54
C ALA A 118 -11.11 7.60 9.28
N HIS A 119 -10.78 8.27 10.38
CA HIS A 119 -9.64 7.91 11.21
C HIS A 119 -9.87 8.29 12.68
N PRO A 120 -9.14 7.66 13.63
CA PRO A 120 -9.11 8.07 15.02
C PRO A 120 -8.64 9.52 15.17
N GLU A 121 -9.17 10.25 16.17
CA GLU A 121 -8.83 11.66 16.43
C GLU A 121 -7.33 11.85 16.73
N GLY A 122 -6.69 10.84 17.32
CA GLY A 122 -5.24 10.87 17.61
C GLY A 122 -4.34 10.65 16.40
N ILE A 123 -4.89 10.36 15.22
CA ILE A 123 -4.14 10.20 13.97
C ILE A 123 -4.17 11.51 13.18
N SER A 124 -2.99 12.06 12.91
CA SER A 124 -2.82 13.17 11.97
C SER A 124 -2.76 12.62 10.54
N LEU A 125 -3.74 12.97 9.70
CA LEU A 125 -3.76 12.63 8.28
C LEU A 125 -3.21 13.80 7.44
N GLU A 126 -2.15 13.55 6.69
CA GLU A 126 -1.51 14.49 5.78
C GLU A 126 -1.55 13.95 4.35
N TRP A 127 -2.06 14.79 3.44
CA TRP A 127 -1.99 14.57 2.00
C TRP A 127 -0.85 15.41 1.42
N VAL A 128 0.16 14.74 0.88
CA VAL A 128 1.27 15.38 0.16
C VAL A 128 0.92 15.45 -1.31
N VAL A 129 0.66 16.66 -1.82
CA VAL A 129 0.22 16.88 -3.20
C VAL A 129 1.39 17.32 -4.07
N GLY A 130 1.50 16.75 -5.28
CA GLY A 130 2.44 17.18 -6.32
C GLY A 130 3.62 16.21 -6.50
N ALA A 131 4.85 16.68 -6.32
CA ALA A 131 6.04 15.85 -6.56
C ALA A 131 6.16 14.70 -5.55
N ARG A 132 6.38 13.47 -6.04
CA ARG A 132 6.43 12.24 -5.22
C ARG A 132 7.51 12.25 -4.15
N GLU A 133 8.60 12.96 -4.40
CA GLU A 133 9.70 13.15 -3.45
C GLU A 133 9.24 13.86 -2.17
N GLY A 134 8.14 14.62 -2.24
CA GLY A 134 7.53 15.25 -1.07
C GLY A 134 7.11 14.25 0.01
N LEU A 135 6.77 13.00 -0.36
CA LEU A 135 6.43 11.97 0.62
C LEU A 135 7.58 11.68 1.58
N LEU A 136 8.81 11.58 1.05
CA LEU A 136 9.98 11.33 1.88
C LEU A 136 10.22 12.51 2.83
N VAL A 137 10.13 13.74 2.32
CA VAL A 137 10.33 14.96 3.12
C VAL A 137 9.34 15.02 4.28
N ALA A 138 8.05 14.78 4.02
CA ALA A 138 7.03 14.77 5.06
C ALA A 138 7.31 13.69 6.13
N VAL A 139 7.70 12.49 5.71
CA VAL A 139 8.05 11.39 6.61
C VAL A 139 9.29 11.70 7.46
N GLU A 140 10.31 12.34 6.88
CA GLU A 140 11.53 12.74 7.59
C GLU A 140 11.26 13.74 8.71
N THR A 141 10.22 14.57 8.56
CA THR A 141 9.81 15.59 9.54
C THR A 141 8.89 15.06 10.64
N LEU A 142 8.46 13.80 10.59
CA LEU A 142 7.59 13.24 11.62
C LEU A 142 8.29 13.21 12.98
N ASP A 143 7.57 13.62 14.02
CA ASP A 143 8.00 13.48 15.41
C ASP A 143 7.67 12.05 15.87
N ILE A 144 8.63 11.15 15.66
CA ILE A 144 8.61 9.77 16.17
C ILE A 144 9.63 9.71 17.32
N PRO A 145 9.16 9.74 18.58
CA PRO A 145 10.05 9.74 19.75
C PRO A 145 10.96 8.51 19.78
N HIS A 146 12.24 8.73 20.08
CA HIS A 146 13.24 7.66 20.08
C HIS A 146 12.93 6.58 21.13
N ASP A 147 12.42 6.98 22.31
CA ASP A 147 12.05 6.07 23.38
C ASP A 147 10.90 5.13 22.99
N ILE A 148 9.98 5.56 22.12
CA ILE A 148 8.92 4.71 21.56
C ILE A 148 9.53 3.66 20.64
N ILE A 149 10.50 4.04 19.81
CA ILE A 149 11.21 3.11 18.92
C ILE A 149 12.00 2.09 19.74
N GLU A 150 12.80 2.53 20.71
CA GLU A 150 13.62 1.67 21.56
C GLU A 150 12.80 0.62 22.31
N ARG A 151 11.60 0.98 22.79
CA ARG A 151 10.69 0.06 23.48
C ARG A 151 9.77 -0.75 22.56
N ARG A 152 9.97 -0.69 21.23
CA ARG A 152 9.15 -1.41 20.23
C ARG A 152 7.68 -0.98 20.23
N GLY A 153 7.40 0.27 20.60
CA GLY A 153 6.05 0.83 20.70
C GLY A 153 5.52 1.45 19.40
N VAL A 154 6.33 1.50 18.33
CA VAL A 154 5.91 2.01 17.02
C VAL A 154 5.45 0.86 16.13
N HIS A 155 4.39 1.06 15.34
CA HIS A 155 3.98 0.10 14.32
C HIS A 155 3.72 0.79 12.98
N VAL A 156 4.47 0.35 11.96
CA VAL A 156 4.59 1.08 10.69
C VAL A 156 4.05 0.28 9.51
N PHE A 157 3.24 0.93 8.68
CA PHE A 157 2.89 0.51 7.32
C PHE A 157 3.52 1.49 6.35
N CYS A 158 4.37 1.03 5.44
CA CYS A 158 5.05 1.90 4.49
C CYS A 158 5.14 1.24 3.11
N HIS A 159 4.21 1.56 2.22
CA HIS A 159 4.22 1.00 0.87
C HIS A 159 4.03 2.10 -0.17
N ALA A 160 4.80 2.07 -1.25
CA ALA A 160 4.75 3.10 -2.29
C ALA A 160 5.38 2.58 -3.59
N GLU A 161 5.70 3.48 -4.50
CA GLU A 161 6.62 3.24 -5.62
C GLU A 161 7.99 2.72 -5.12
N ARG A 162 8.60 1.79 -5.86
CA ARG A 162 9.84 1.10 -5.49
C ARG A 162 11.03 2.00 -5.14
N GLY A 163 11.31 3.02 -5.96
CA GLY A 163 12.42 3.94 -5.72
C GLY A 163 12.24 4.74 -4.43
N LEU A 164 11.01 5.19 -4.18
CA LEU A 164 10.65 5.92 -2.97
C LEU A 164 10.67 5.00 -1.73
N THR A 165 10.17 3.77 -1.87
CA THR A 165 10.19 2.75 -0.80
C THR A 165 11.62 2.45 -0.34
N LYS A 166 12.61 2.42 -1.25
CA LYS A 166 14.02 2.23 -0.87
C LYS A 166 14.55 3.38 0.00
N GLN A 167 14.17 4.61 -0.31
CA GLN A 167 14.56 5.80 0.46
C GLN A 167 13.87 5.83 1.83
N LEU A 168 12.55 5.60 1.84
CA LEU A 168 11.76 5.49 3.07
C LEU A 168 12.30 4.40 4.00
N ARG A 169 12.77 3.27 3.45
CA ARG A 169 13.44 2.24 4.25
C ARG A 169 14.75 2.72 4.84
N ALA A 170 15.58 3.41 4.06
CA ALA A 170 16.85 3.93 4.57
C ALA A 170 16.59 4.84 5.79
N HIS A 171 15.59 5.72 5.69
CA HIS A 171 15.19 6.58 6.80
C HIS A 171 14.60 5.80 7.99
N LEU A 172 13.47 5.10 7.80
CA LEU A 172 12.71 4.50 8.89
C LEU A 172 13.45 3.34 9.58
N VAL A 173 14.20 2.52 8.83
CA VAL A 173 14.87 1.34 9.38
C VAL A 173 16.32 1.64 9.75
N ARG A 174 17.10 2.24 8.85
CA ARG A 174 18.55 2.40 9.08
C ARG A 174 18.88 3.62 9.93
N GLU A 175 18.20 4.74 9.70
CA GLU A 175 18.48 5.99 10.42
C GLU A 175 17.69 6.09 11.72
N ARG A 176 16.37 5.79 11.70
CA ARG A 176 15.51 5.83 12.89
C ARG A 176 15.62 4.58 13.76
N GLY A 177 16.08 3.45 13.21
CA GLY A 177 16.27 2.21 13.96
C GLY A 177 15.00 1.39 14.21
N ILE A 178 13.93 1.61 13.45
CA ILE A 178 12.69 0.82 13.59
C ILE A 178 12.97 -0.62 13.20
N ALA A 179 12.67 -1.55 14.12
CA ALA A 179 12.93 -2.96 13.92
C ALA A 179 12.10 -3.55 12.78
N ARG A 180 12.64 -4.55 12.08
CA ARG A 180 12.01 -5.18 10.91
C ARG A 180 10.63 -5.76 11.22
N GLU A 181 10.40 -6.24 12.44
CA GLU A 181 9.12 -6.84 12.81
C GLU A 181 8.04 -5.80 13.14
N ASP A 182 8.45 -4.54 13.37
CA ASP A 182 7.56 -3.43 13.70
C ASP A 182 7.18 -2.61 12.45
N ILE A 183 7.67 -3.00 11.27
CA ILE A 183 7.45 -2.31 10.01
C ILE A 183 7.08 -3.27 8.87
N SER A 184 5.90 -3.06 8.30
CA SER A 184 5.51 -3.63 7.02
C SER A 184 5.89 -2.65 5.91
N ILE A 185 6.95 -2.96 5.15
CA ILE A 185 7.46 -2.10 4.09
C ILE A 185 7.76 -2.84 2.79
N SER A 186 7.04 -2.50 1.71
CA SER A 186 7.23 -3.08 0.38
C SER A 186 6.84 -2.11 -0.73
N ALA A 187 7.38 -2.35 -1.92
CA ALA A 187 6.96 -1.61 -3.10
C ALA A 187 5.63 -2.18 -3.62
N TYR A 188 4.63 -1.34 -3.83
CA TYR A 188 3.36 -1.74 -4.47
C TYR A 188 3.45 -1.71 -5.99
N TRP A 189 4.29 -0.84 -6.53
CA TRP A 189 4.51 -0.71 -7.97
C TRP A 189 5.91 -0.14 -8.24
N ALA A 190 6.29 -0.06 -9.52
CA ALA A 190 7.51 0.61 -9.93
C ALA A 190 7.27 1.44 -11.19
N LEU A 191 7.83 2.64 -11.23
CA LEU A 191 7.66 3.55 -12.36
C LEU A 191 8.17 2.91 -13.67
N GLY A 192 7.33 2.94 -14.71
CA GLY A 192 7.64 2.37 -16.02
C GLY A 192 7.73 0.84 -16.04
N ARG A 193 7.05 0.14 -15.12
CA ARG A 193 6.96 -1.32 -15.08
C ARG A 193 5.51 -1.78 -15.03
N VAL A 194 5.20 -2.84 -15.78
CA VAL A 194 3.92 -3.57 -15.67
C VAL A 194 3.98 -4.58 -14.52
N GLU A 195 2.83 -4.89 -13.92
CA GLU A 195 2.73 -5.74 -12.71
C GLU A 195 3.48 -7.07 -12.83
N ASP A 196 3.29 -7.83 -13.92
CA ASP A 196 3.89 -9.18 -14.02
C ASP A 196 5.42 -9.13 -14.00
N ARG A 197 5.99 -8.14 -14.69
CA ARG A 197 7.43 -7.87 -14.67
C ARG A 197 7.88 -7.36 -13.30
N PHE A 198 7.12 -6.46 -12.68
CA PHE A 198 7.44 -5.91 -11.37
C PHE A 198 7.43 -6.99 -10.27
N GLN A 199 6.43 -7.87 -10.24
CA GLN A 199 6.33 -8.97 -9.28
C GLN A 199 7.44 -10.00 -9.48
N ALA A 200 7.85 -10.28 -10.73
CA ALA A 200 9.01 -11.11 -11.00
C ALA A 200 10.31 -10.46 -10.47
N GLU A 201 10.49 -9.17 -10.73
CA GLU A 201 11.67 -8.39 -10.29
C GLU A 201 11.80 -8.33 -8.76
N LYS A 202 10.71 -8.47 -7.97
CA LYS A 202 10.77 -8.50 -6.48
C LYS A 202 11.67 -9.59 -5.91
N ARG A 203 11.85 -10.70 -6.64
CA ARG A 203 12.72 -11.82 -6.22
C ARG A 203 14.18 -11.65 -6.69
N GLU A 204 14.44 -10.65 -7.52
CA GLU A 204 15.77 -10.36 -8.07
C GLU A 204 16.49 -9.28 -7.25
N ALA A 205 17.79 -9.09 -7.49
CA ALA A 205 18.58 -8.05 -6.82
C ALA A 205 18.00 -6.64 -6.99
N ILE A 206 17.37 -6.34 -8.14
CA ILE A 206 16.79 -5.02 -8.41
C ILE A 206 15.54 -4.73 -7.56
N GLY A 207 14.75 -5.76 -7.23
CA GLY A 207 13.54 -5.65 -6.43
C GLY A 207 13.74 -5.94 -4.94
N ARG A 208 14.86 -6.57 -4.54
CA ARG A 208 15.25 -6.68 -3.14
C ARG A 208 15.46 -5.29 -2.53
N ILE A 209 14.71 -5.02 -1.46
CA ILE A 209 14.84 -3.77 -0.68
C ILE A 209 15.94 -3.93 0.39
N ASP A 210 16.16 -5.16 0.86
CA ASP A 210 17.30 -5.55 1.70
C ASP A 210 18.23 -6.45 0.86
N PRO A 211 19.53 -6.13 0.69
CA PRO A 211 20.49 -7.15 0.33
C PRO A 211 20.69 -8.10 1.52
N ASP A 212 20.78 -9.39 1.26
CA ASP A 212 21.22 -10.38 2.26
C ASP A 212 22.63 -10.05 2.80
#